data_AF-A0A523VV27-F1
#
_entry.id   AF-A0A523VV27-F1
#
_cell.length_a   1.000
_cell.length_b   1.000
_cell.length_c   1.000
_cell.angle_alpha   90.00
_cell.angle_beta   90.00
_cell.angle_gamma   90.00
#
_symmetry.space_group_name_H-M   'P 1'
#
loop_
_entity.id
_entity.type
_entity.pdbx_description
1 polymer ?
#
loop_
_entity_poly.entity_id
_entity_poly.type
_entity_poly.pdbx_seq_one_letter_code
_entity_poly.pdbx_strand_id
1 'polypeptide(L)' 'MDNPVKRIKFICPRCKSEDILEFEDFISCNKCDLDFDKEFLGVIDNENILARQELKGIIDALYDKER' A
#
# COMPACT_ATOMS: atom_id res chain seq x y z
N MET A 1 -10.60 -15.02 -24.62
CA MET A 1 -10.32 -14.94 -23.16
C MET A 1 -9.18 -13.97 -23.04
N ASP A 2 -9.49 -12.69 -23.18
CA ASP A 2 -8.51 -11.62 -23.13
C ASP A 2 -8.80 -10.89 -21.84
N ASN A 3 -8.12 -11.29 -20.77
CA ASN A 3 -8.08 -10.49 -19.57
C ASN A 3 -7.00 -9.42 -19.83
N PRO A 4 -7.34 -8.16 -20.13
CA PRO A 4 -6.34 -7.15 -20.38
C PRO A 4 -5.57 -6.96 -19.07
N VAL A 5 -4.33 -7.43 -19.03
CA VAL A 5 -3.39 -7.10 -17.94
C VAL A 5 -3.14 -5.61 -18.04
N LYS A 6 -4.01 -4.84 -17.37
CA LYS A 6 -3.89 -3.39 -17.25
C LYS A 6 -2.61 -3.19 -16.46
N ARG A 7 -1.52 -2.84 -17.15
CA ARG A 7 -0.26 -2.47 -16.51
C ARG A 7 -0.49 -1.14 -15.81
N ILE A 8 -1.08 -1.20 -14.62
CA ILE A 8 -1.26 -0.05 -13.76
C ILE A 8 0.15 0.29 -13.30
N LYS A 9 0.70 1.37 -13.84
CA LYS A 9 1.87 2.00 -13.21
C LYS A 9 1.42 2.47 -11.85
N PHE A 10 1.86 1.78 -10.80
CA PHE A 10 1.57 2.17 -9.45
C PHE A 10 2.27 3.50 -9.14
N ILE A 11 1.54 4.40 -8.50
CA ILE A 11 2.07 5.66 -7.98
C ILE A 11 1.98 5.56 -6.46
N CYS A 12 3.05 5.93 -5.75
CA CYS A 12 3.05 5.93 -4.30
C CYS A 12 1.89 6.82 -3.79
N PRO A 13 0.94 6.28 -3.00
CA PRO A 13 -0.17 7.07 -2.50
C PRO A 13 0.30 8.22 -1.59
N ARG A 14 1.43 8.03 -0.89
CA ARG A 14 2.01 9.00 0.04
C ARG A 14 2.83 10.09 -0.64
N CYS A 15 3.89 9.72 -1.36
CA CYS A 15 4.86 10.67 -1.91
C CYS A 15 4.68 10.95 -3.42
N LYS A 16 3.70 10.30 -4.07
CA LYS A 16 3.40 10.40 -5.50
C LYS A 16 4.54 9.98 -6.44
N SER A 17 5.58 9.31 -5.92
CA SER A 17 6.66 8.75 -6.72
C SER A 17 6.19 7.57 -7.58
N GLU A 18 6.75 7.45 -8.78
CA GLU A 18 6.63 6.28 -9.66
C GLU A 18 7.74 5.23 -9.41
N ASP A 19 8.69 5.54 -8.52
CA ASP A 19 9.77 4.63 -8.11
C ASP A 19 9.22 3.58 -7.13
N ILE A 20 8.52 2.61 -7.71
CA ILE A 20 7.76 1.56 -7.04
C ILE A 20 8.30 0.19 -7.42
N LEU A 21 8.54 -0.65 -6.41
CA LEU A 21 8.73 -2.07 -6.54
C LEU A 21 7.37 -2.78 -6.37
N GLU A 22 7.01 -3.62 -7.33
CA GLU A 22 5.78 -4.39 -7.30
C GLU A 22 6.05 -5.81 -6.77
N PHE A 23 5.35 -6.21 -5.72
CA PHE A 23 5.34 -7.58 -5.18
C PHE A 23 4.00 -8.24 -5.50
N GLU A 24 3.75 -9.49 -5.09
CA GLU A 24 2.49 -10.17 -5.38
C GLU A 24 1.28 -9.40 -4.81
N ASP A 25 1.28 -9.13 -3.51
CA ASP A 25 0.13 -8.57 -2.78
C ASP A 25 0.24 -7.07 -2.47
N PHE A 26 1.45 -6.50 -2.55
CA PHE A 26 1.71 -5.13 -2.14
C PHE A 26 2.69 -4.44 -3.09
N ILE A 27 2.79 -3.12 -2.96
CA ILE A 27 3.83 -2.32 -3.59
C ILE A 27 4.72 -1.72 -2.51
N SER A 28 6.00 -1.54 -2.82
CA SER A 28 6.95 -0.83 -1.97
C SER A 28 7.45 0.40 -2.69
N CYS A 29 7.51 1.54 -2.01
CA CYS A 29 8.05 2.77 -2.58
C CYS A 29 9.50 2.99 -2.14
N ASN A 30 10.45 2.99 -3.09
CA ASN A 30 11.87 3.22 -2.81
C ASN A 30 12.19 4.67 -2.36
N LYS A 31 11.23 5.60 -2.43
CA LYS A 31 11.45 7.01 -2.03
C LYS A 31 11.11 7.28 -0.57
N CYS A 32 10.09 6.61 -0.04
CA CYS A 32 9.63 6.82 1.32
C CYS A 32 9.70 5.56 2.18
N ASP A 33 10.15 4.44 1.61
CA ASP A 33 10.31 3.14 2.28
C ASP A 33 9.04 2.67 2.98
N LEU A 34 7.88 2.93 2.33
CA LEU A 34 6.56 2.50 2.80
C LEU A 34 5.98 1.47 1.86
N ASP A 35 5.27 0.51 2.44
CA ASP A 35 4.61 -0.58 1.73
C ASP A 35 3.10 -0.40 1.76
N PHE A 36 2.42 -0.65 0.64
CA PHE A 36 0.98 -0.45 0.49
C PHE A 36 0.35 -1.68 -0.16
N ASP A 37 -0.71 -2.22 0.44
CA ASP A 37 -1.45 -3.35 -0.13
C ASP A 37 -2.16 -2.96 -1.42
N LYS A 38 -2.00 -3.81 -2.45
CA LYS A 38 -2.59 -3.58 -3.76
C LYS A 38 -4.12 -3.59 -3.74
N GLU A 39 -4.72 -4.30 -2.80
CA GLU A 39 -6.18 -4.37 -2.65
C GLU A 39 -6.82 -3.00 -2.39
N PHE A 40 -6.08 -2.05 -1.80
CA PHE A 40 -6.58 -0.70 -1.52
C PHE A 40 -6.28 0.28 -2.66
N LEU A 41 -5.32 -0.02 -3.53
CA LEU A 41 -4.88 0.87 -4.60
C LEU A 41 -5.97 1.02 -5.66
N GLY A 42 -6.48 2.25 -5.81
CA GLY A 42 -7.56 2.56 -6.74
C GLY A 42 -8.96 2.15 -6.28
N VAL A 43 -9.08 1.53 -5.10
CA VAL A 43 -10.36 1.24 -4.44
C VAL A 43 -10.72 2.36 -3.46
N ILE A 44 -9.74 2.90 -2.74
CA ILE A 44 -9.90 4.05 -1.85
C ILE A 44 -8.98 5.20 -2.26
N ASP A 45 -9.33 6.42 -1.85
CA ASP A 45 -8.51 7.60 -2.12
C ASP A 45 -7.11 7.45 -1.52
N ASN A 46 -6.10 7.85 -2.30
CA ASN A 46 -4.69 7.73 -1.92
C ASN A 46 -4.35 8.36 -0.56
N GLU A 47 -5.07 9.41 -0.15
CA GLU A 47 -4.87 10.08 1.13
C GLU A 47 -5.33 9.25 2.33
N ASN A 48 -6.23 8.30 2.09
CA ASN A 48 -6.79 7.38 3.09
C ASN A 48 -6.06 6.03 3.14
N ILE A 49 -5.12 5.77 2.22
CA ILE A 49 -4.33 4.54 2.21
C ILE A 49 -3.23 4.64 3.28
N LEU A 50 -3.33 3.78 4.29
CA LEU A 50 -2.28 3.61 5.29
C LEU A 50 -1.21 2.65 4.77
N ALA A 51 0.04 2.92 5.11
CA ALA A 51 1.12 1.97 4.88
C ALA A 51 0.96 0.77 5.82
N ARG A 52 1.46 -0.41 5.40
CA ARG A 52 1.46 -1.64 6.20
C ARG A 52 2.10 -1.44 7.58
N GLN A 53 3.17 -0.65 7.63
CA GLN A 53 3.85 -0.27 8.87
C GLN A 53 2.93 0.48 9.82
N GLU A 54 2.12 1.42 9.30
CA GLU A 54 1.16 2.21 10.08
C GLU A 54 0.01 1.33 10.58
N LEU A 55 -0.56 0.49 9.69
CA LEU A 55 -1.61 -0.47 10.03
C LEU A 55 -1.15 -1.41 11.13
N LYS A 56 0.07 -1.96 11.02
CA LYS A 56 0.66 -2.82 12.04
C LYS A 56 0.76 -2.10 13.38
N GLY A 57 1.23 -0.85 13.40
CA GLY A 57 1.33 -0.05 14.63
C GLY A 57 -0.03 0.17 15.31
N ILE A 58 -1.09 0.40 14.53
CA ILE A 58 -2.45 0.55 15.05
C ILE A 58 -2.96 -0.78 15.62
N ILE A 59 -2.80 -1.87 14.88
CA ILE A 59 -3.19 -3.22 15.29
C ILE A 59 -2.49 -3.57 16.61
N ASP A 60 -1.17 -3.44 16.66
CA ASP A 60 -0.38 -3.71 17.86
C ASP A 60 -0.90 -2.89 19.05
N ALA A 61 -1.16 -1.59 18.88
CA ALA A 61 -1.66 -0.72 19.95
C ALA A 61 -3.09 -1.06 20.43
N LEU A 62 -3.93 -1.63 19.57
CA LEU A 62 -5.28 -2.07 19.93
C LEU A 62 -5.23 -3.37 20.74
N TYR A 63 -4.42 -4.33 20.31
CA TYR A 63 -4.31 -5.64 20.97
C TYR A 63 -3.41 -5.63 22.22
N ASP A 64 -2.50 -4.66 22.37
CA ASP A 64 -1.66 -4.52 23.57
C ASP A 64 -2.48 -4.09 24.80
N LYS A 65 -3.67 -3.49 24.62
CA LYS A 65 -4.57 -3.08 25.71
C LYS A 65 -5.42 -4.21 26.30
N GLU A 66 -5.38 -5.42 25.74
CA GLU A 66 -6.14 -6.58 26.22
C GLU A 66 -5.29 -7.52 27.11
N ARG A 67 -4.11 -7.08 27.59
CA ARG A 67 -3.21 -7.84 28.46
C ARG A 67 -3.08 -7.28 29.87
#